data_AF-A0A6G0U2W6-F1
#
_entry.id   AF-A0A6G0U2W6-F1
#
_cell.length_a   1.000
_cell.length_b   1.000
_cell.length_c   1.000
_cell.angle_alpha   90.00
_cell.angle_beta   90.00
_cell.angle_gamma   90.00
#
_symmetry.space_group_name_H-M   'P 1'
#
loop_
_entity.id
_entity.type
_entity.pdbx_description
1 polymer ?
#
loop_
_entity_poly.entity_id
_entity_poly.type
_entity_poly.pdbx_seq_one_letter_code
_entity_poly.pdbx_strand_id
1 'polypeptide(L)'
;MYTITLNGNSSELSCDIFPPIEVENTAQICLLSLQTNNSIPNIEPGCNTIGFRNMIGQIENVIIPTGSYELGDLESVINKFMPDYVTHFKIKANINTLKCMMSCSHDIDFSVENSVAKLLGFRNVVYTTGVTHESENTVNIMKANCIKVECNLIVGSFCDGAPSQTIHELYPSVPAGYKIVEVPRHPVFYRLNTTSISKNMDSYTLPCESFLYIEGNVQKPSDAVGDVRFSNNGLAFLFSEIRYEINGIEIQKLKSPGVSSCLKAYCSYTPNDLNTLGNCAWDSEMDGEDNKNFMTDNVALLKE
;
A
#
# COMPACT_ATOMS: atom_id res chain seq x y z
N MET A 1 25.49 6.87 -0.73
CA MET A 1 24.60 6.16 0.21
C MET A 1 23.29 6.93 0.24
N TYR A 2 22.19 6.26 -0.10
CA TYR A 2 20.85 6.86 -0.07
C TYR A 2 20.07 6.28 1.11
N THR A 3 19.19 7.07 1.71
CA THR A 3 18.25 6.62 2.74
C THR A 3 16.84 6.93 2.26
N ILE A 4 16.01 5.90 2.18
CA ILE A 4 14.59 6.01 1.84
C ILE A 4 13.80 5.77 3.12
N THR A 5 12.94 6.72 3.48
CA THR A 5 12.06 6.61 4.64
C THR A 5 10.62 6.50 4.15
N LEU A 6 9.98 5.40 4.50
CA LEU A 6 8.56 5.16 4.21
C LEU A 6 7.75 5.40 5.48
N ASN A 7 6.67 6.16 5.36
CA ASN A 7 5.73 6.41 6.45
C ASN A 7 4.31 6.14 5.96
N GLY A 8 3.49 5.52 6.81
CA GLY A 8 2.10 5.25 6.51
C GLY A 8 1.40 4.59 7.70
N ASN A 9 0.10 4.34 7.53
CA ASN A 9 -0.76 3.65 8.49
C ASN A 9 -1.19 2.25 7.97
N SER A 10 -0.51 1.74 6.95
CA SER A 10 -0.75 0.44 6.32
C SER A 10 0.43 -0.49 6.55
N SER A 11 0.20 -1.80 6.45
CA SER A 11 1.26 -2.82 6.40
C SER A 11 2.03 -2.82 5.08
N GLU A 12 1.45 -2.23 4.03
CA GLU A 12 2.11 -2.03 2.74
C GLU A 12 2.47 -0.55 2.58
N LEU A 13 3.77 -0.30 2.42
CA LEU A 13 4.31 1.05 2.28
C LEU A 13 5.01 1.19 0.93
N SER A 14 4.77 2.30 0.26
CA SER A 14 5.44 2.66 -0.99
C SER A 14 5.66 4.17 -1.05
N CYS A 15 6.63 4.60 -1.83
CA CYS A 15 6.84 6.01 -2.14
C CYS A 15 7.12 6.20 -3.63
N ASP A 16 6.59 7.27 -4.20
CA ASP A 16 6.92 7.73 -5.53
C ASP A 16 8.24 8.51 -5.48
N ILE A 17 9.25 8.00 -6.16
CA ILE A 17 10.56 8.66 -6.27
C ILE A 17 10.70 9.19 -7.69
N PHE A 18 10.65 10.52 -7.83
CA PHE A 18 10.83 11.21 -9.10
C PHE A 18 11.83 12.36 -8.95
N PRO A 19 12.89 12.43 -9.78
CA PRO A 19 13.27 11.44 -10.78
C PRO A 19 13.70 10.09 -10.15
N PRO A 20 13.67 8.97 -10.90
CA PRO A 20 14.11 7.67 -10.39
C PRO A 20 15.55 7.70 -9.88
N ILE A 21 15.86 6.87 -8.88
CA ILE A 21 17.23 6.72 -8.39
C ILE A 21 17.90 5.63 -9.22
N GLU A 22 18.80 6.05 -10.11
CA GLU A 22 19.67 5.15 -10.86
C GLU A 22 20.81 4.63 -9.96
N VAL A 23 21.03 3.32 -10.00
CA VAL A 23 22.00 2.60 -9.17
C VAL A 23 22.76 1.57 -9.99
N GLU A 24 24.01 1.30 -9.58
CA GLU A 24 24.82 0.25 -10.21
C GLU A 24 24.25 -1.15 -9.95
N ASN A 25 24.60 -2.13 -10.80
CA ASN A 25 24.20 -3.53 -10.65
C ASN A 25 24.73 -4.19 -9.35
N THR A 26 25.71 -3.56 -8.70
CA THR A 26 26.30 -3.98 -7.42
C THR A 26 25.58 -3.39 -6.22
N ALA A 27 24.58 -2.53 -6.44
CA ALA A 27 23.87 -1.84 -5.38
C ALA A 27 23.13 -2.81 -4.46
N GLN A 28 23.11 -2.43 -3.19
CA GLN A 28 22.52 -3.21 -2.12
C GLN A 28 21.63 -2.34 -1.25
N ILE A 29 20.66 -2.97 -0.59
CA ILE A 29 19.77 -2.35 0.38
C ILE A 29 19.80 -3.13 1.69
N CYS A 30 19.62 -2.42 2.80
CA CYS A 30 19.47 -3.01 4.13
C CYS A 30 18.39 -2.24 4.90
N LEU A 31 17.80 -2.89 5.91
CA LEU A 31 16.93 -2.21 6.86
C LEU A 31 17.78 -1.46 7.88
N LEU A 32 17.57 -0.15 8.01
CA LEU A 32 18.23 0.66 9.05
C LEU A 32 17.44 0.70 10.35
N SER A 33 16.11 0.83 10.27
CA SER A 33 15.22 0.83 11.44
C SER A 33 13.78 0.58 11.03
N LEU A 34 13.01 -0.05 11.90
CA LEU A 34 11.55 -0.14 11.83
C LEU A 34 10.96 0.50 13.09
N GLN A 35 9.96 1.36 12.91
CA GLN A 35 9.17 1.91 14.01
C GLN A 35 7.69 1.67 13.69
N THR A 36 6.99 0.95 14.55
CA THR A 36 5.56 0.66 14.39
C THR A 36 4.89 0.58 15.76
N ASN A 37 3.56 0.64 15.81
CA ASN A 37 2.82 0.40 17.05
C ASN A 37 2.42 -1.07 17.14
N ASN A 38 2.51 -1.66 18.33
CA ASN A 38 1.96 -3.00 18.54
C ASN A 38 0.43 -2.91 18.65
N SER A 39 -0.24 -3.02 17.51
CA SER A 39 -1.70 -3.00 17.40
C SER A 39 -2.25 -4.27 16.75
N ILE A 40 -1.56 -5.40 16.90
CA ILE A 40 -1.95 -6.68 16.29
C ILE A 40 -3.15 -7.24 17.07
N PRO A 41 -4.37 -7.23 16.50
CA PRO A 41 -5.55 -7.64 17.23
C PRO A 41 -5.50 -9.13 17.56
N ASN A 42 -5.88 -9.46 18.79
CA ASN A 42 -6.05 -10.84 19.23
C ASN A 42 -7.53 -11.22 19.38
N ILE A 43 -8.43 -10.23 19.45
CA ILE A 43 -9.87 -10.40 19.31
C ILE A 43 -10.31 -9.80 17.98
N GLU A 44 -11.01 -10.58 17.16
CA GLU A 44 -11.49 -10.23 15.82
C GLU A 44 -12.78 -11.00 15.49
N PRO A 45 -13.53 -10.63 14.43
CA PRO A 45 -14.65 -11.43 13.95
C PRO A 45 -14.21 -12.87 13.70
N GLY A 46 -14.81 -13.84 14.42
CA GLY A 46 -14.41 -15.25 14.38
C GLY A 46 -13.81 -15.77 15.70
N CYS A 47 -13.35 -14.89 16.58
CA CYS A 47 -12.88 -15.22 17.92
C CYS A 47 -13.11 -14.02 18.87
N ASN A 48 -14.37 -13.80 19.23
CA ASN A 48 -14.80 -12.61 19.96
C ASN A 48 -16.08 -12.80 20.80
N THR A 49 -16.57 -14.02 20.96
CA THR A 49 -17.81 -14.28 21.72
C THR A 49 -17.51 -15.01 23.03
N ILE A 50 -18.22 -14.63 24.09
CA ILE A 50 -18.34 -15.41 25.33
C ILE A 50 -19.82 -15.57 25.68
N GLY A 51 -20.26 -16.80 25.95
CA GLY A 51 -21.64 -17.08 26.38
C GLY A 51 -21.75 -17.07 27.90
N PHE A 52 -22.81 -16.48 28.42
CA PHE A 52 -23.21 -16.58 29.83
C PHE A 52 -24.54 -17.32 29.92
N ARG A 53 -24.66 -18.26 30.86
CA ARG A 53 -25.91 -18.98 31.12
C ARG A 53 -26.61 -18.41 32.35
N ASN A 54 -27.87 -18.06 32.19
CA ASN A 54 -28.72 -17.64 33.31
C ASN A 54 -29.23 -18.85 34.12
N MET A 55 -29.95 -18.59 35.22
CA MET A 55 -30.46 -19.63 36.12
C MET A 55 -31.46 -20.61 35.48
N ILE A 56 -32.04 -20.26 34.33
CA ILE A 56 -32.96 -21.13 33.57
C ILE A 56 -32.26 -21.83 32.38
N GLY A 57 -30.94 -21.69 32.26
CA GLY A 57 -30.12 -22.35 31.24
C GLY A 57 -30.15 -21.70 29.85
N GLN A 58 -30.74 -20.51 29.71
CA GLN A 58 -30.66 -19.74 28.46
C GLN A 58 -29.29 -19.07 28.34
N ILE A 59 -28.77 -19.04 27.11
CA ILE A 59 -27.46 -18.47 26.80
C ILE A 59 -27.64 -17.03 26.33
N GLU A 60 -26.85 -16.12 26.89
CA GLU A 60 -26.69 -14.76 26.44
C GLU A 60 -25.25 -14.54 25.98
N ASN A 61 -25.09 -14.14 24.70
CA ASN A 61 -23.78 -13.97 24.09
C ASN A 61 -23.31 -12.53 24.25
N VAL A 62 -22.10 -12.37 24.76
CA VAL A 62 -21.39 -11.10 24.80
C VAL A 62 -20.35 -11.08 23.69
N ILE A 63 -20.45 -10.08 22.82
CA ILE A 63 -19.51 -9.86 21.72
C ILE A 63 -18.48 -8.84 22.17
N ILE A 64 -17.22 -9.26 22.23
CA ILE A 64 -16.07 -8.43 22.58
C ILE A 64 -15.67 -7.61 21.34
N PRO A 65 -15.47 -6.28 21.46
CA PRO A 65 -15.02 -5.47 20.35
C PRO A 65 -13.65 -5.91 19.83
N THR A 66 -13.43 -5.83 18.52
CA THR A 66 -12.13 -6.09 17.89
C THR A 66 -11.04 -5.24 18.54
N GLY A 67 -9.91 -5.86 18.87
CA GLY A 67 -8.81 -5.16 19.53
C GLY A 67 -7.66 -6.07 19.94
N SER A 68 -6.64 -5.44 20.52
CA SER A 68 -5.49 -6.09 21.12
C SER A 68 -5.62 -5.96 22.63
N TYR A 69 -5.78 -7.08 23.34
CA TYR A 69 -6.06 -7.08 24.78
C TYR A 69 -5.11 -7.99 25.54
N GLU A 70 -4.52 -7.48 26.62
CA GLU A 70 -3.94 -8.36 27.62
C GLU A 70 -5.06 -9.04 28.43
N LEU A 71 -4.73 -10.07 29.22
CA LEU A 71 -5.75 -10.79 30.02
C LEU A 71 -6.52 -9.85 30.97
N GLY A 72 -5.84 -8.88 31.57
CA GLY A 72 -6.49 -7.90 32.45
C GLY A 72 -7.44 -6.95 31.71
N ASP A 73 -7.10 -6.60 30.46
CA ASP A 73 -7.95 -5.77 29.62
C ASP A 73 -9.18 -6.57 29.15
N LEU A 74 -9.01 -7.84 28.80
CA LEU A 74 -10.11 -8.75 28.50
C LEU A 74 -11.06 -8.89 29.68
N GLU A 75 -10.54 -9.09 30.90
CA GLU A 75 -11.35 -9.13 32.12
C GLU A 75 -12.17 -7.84 32.25
N SER A 76 -11.52 -6.69 32.10
CA SER A 76 -12.16 -5.38 32.25
C SER A 76 -13.26 -5.15 31.22
N VAL A 77 -13.02 -5.53 29.96
CA VAL A 77 -13.99 -5.39 28.87
C VAL A 77 -15.15 -6.37 29.03
N ILE A 78 -14.89 -7.63 29.39
CA ILE A 78 -15.96 -8.61 29.61
C ILE A 78 -16.85 -8.18 30.78
N ASN A 79 -16.29 -7.71 31.90
CA ASN A 79 -17.10 -7.20 33.02
C ASN A 79 -17.93 -5.96 32.63
N LYS A 80 -17.50 -5.17 31.64
CA LYS A 80 -18.27 -4.01 31.15
C LYS A 80 -19.48 -4.41 30.31
N PHE A 81 -19.40 -5.52 29.58
CA PHE A 81 -20.43 -5.97 28.66
C PHE A 81 -21.21 -7.19 29.16
N MET A 82 -20.90 -7.72 30.35
CA MET A 82 -21.60 -8.86 30.92
C MET A 82 -23.07 -8.53 31.22
N PRO A 83 -23.98 -9.52 31.15
CA PRO A 83 -25.38 -9.32 31.51
C PRO A 83 -25.57 -8.91 32.97
N ASP A 84 -26.64 -8.16 33.27
CA ASP A 84 -26.92 -7.61 34.62
C ASP A 84 -26.99 -8.66 35.74
N TYR A 85 -27.36 -9.90 35.41
CA TYR A 85 -27.42 -10.98 36.39
C TYR A 85 -26.02 -11.51 36.75
N VAL A 86 -24.99 -11.27 35.94
CA VAL A 86 -23.61 -11.66 36.22
C VAL A 86 -22.96 -10.63 37.13
N THR A 87 -22.53 -11.06 38.32
CA THR A 87 -21.98 -10.15 39.34
C THR A 87 -20.47 -9.98 39.23
N HIS A 88 -19.76 -10.98 38.71
CA HIS A 88 -18.33 -10.88 38.43
C HIS A 88 -17.87 -11.93 37.41
N PHE A 89 -16.89 -11.54 36.62
CA PHE A 89 -16.07 -12.42 35.80
C PHE A 89 -14.59 -12.13 36.09
N LYS A 90 -13.77 -13.16 36.27
CA LYS A 90 -12.33 -13.01 36.54
C LYS A 90 -11.51 -13.98 35.73
N ILE A 91 -10.41 -13.51 35.16
CA ILE A 91 -9.41 -14.30 34.47
C ILE A 91 -7.99 -13.87 34.87
N LYS A 92 -7.09 -14.83 35.05
CA LYS A 92 -5.69 -14.54 35.31
C LYS A 92 -4.79 -15.63 34.76
N ALA A 93 -3.59 -15.26 34.33
CA ALA A 93 -2.58 -16.25 34.01
C ALA A 93 -2.06 -16.92 35.29
N ASN A 94 -1.93 -18.25 35.24
CA ASN A 94 -1.10 -19.00 36.18
C ASN A 94 0.32 -19.06 35.60
N ILE A 95 1.24 -18.30 36.19
CA ILE A 95 2.62 -18.19 35.70
C ILE A 95 3.40 -19.52 35.73
N ASN A 96 2.98 -20.46 36.56
CA ASN A 96 3.66 -21.76 36.68
C ASN A 96 3.23 -22.74 35.59
N THR A 97 1.95 -22.71 35.20
CA THR A 97 1.38 -23.63 34.21
C THR A 97 1.20 -22.98 32.83
N LEU A 98 1.35 -21.65 32.74
CA LEU A 98 1.07 -20.82 31.56
C LEU A 98 -0.39 -20.92 31.07
N LYS A 99 -1.29 -21.36 31.95
CA LYS A 99 -2.72 -21.56 31.71
C LYS A 99 -3.55 -20.40 32.24
N CYS A 100 -4.79 -20.28 31.77
CA CYS A 100 -5.74 -19.31 32.28
C CYS A 100 -6.51 -19.91 33.46
N MET A 101 -6.61 -19.16 34.56
CA MET A 101 -7.55 -19.43 35.64
C MET A 101 -8.77 -18.55 35.44
N MET A 102 -9.96 -19.13 35.37
CA MET A 102 -11.23 -18.41 35.17
C MET A 102 -12.21 -18.69 36.31
N SER A 103 -12.88 -17.66 36.81
CA SER A 103 -14.00 -17.80 37.75
C SER A 103 -15.08 -16.78 37.40
N CYS A 104 -16.35 -17.19 37.46
CA CYS A 104 -17.49 -16.34 37.17
C CYS A 104 -18.61 -16.61 38.19
N SER A 105 -19.49 -15.64 38.40
CA SER A 105 -20.69 -15.84 39.23
C SER A 105 -21.74 -16.74 38.57
N HIS A 106 -21.66 -16.94 37.26
CA HIS A 106 -22.58 -17.74 36.45
C HIS A 106 -21.81 -18.69 35.53
N ASP A 107 -22.51 -19.70 35.04
CA ASP A 107 -21.96 -20.66 34.09
C ASP A 107 -21.51 -19.94 32.80
N ILE A 108 -20.28 -20.24 32.37
CA ILE A 108 -19.72 -19.74 31.11
C ILE A 108 -19.90 -20.80 30.03
N ASP A 109 -20.48 -20.41 28.91
CA ASP A 109 -20.66 -21.27 27.75
C ASP A 109 -19.69 -20.90 26.63
N PHE A 110 -18.66 -21.74 26.47
CA PHE A 110 -17.71 -21.62 25.36
C PHE A 110 -18.07 -22.46 24.14
N SER A 111 -19.19 -23.18 24.15
CA SER A 111 -19.71 -23.92 22.99
C SER A 111 -20.37 -23.03 21.92
N VAL A 112 -20.49 -21.73 22.21
CA VAL A 112 -21.02 -20.70 21.31
C VAL A 112 -20.15 -20.51 20.06
N GLU A 113 -20.75 -19.99 18.99
CA GLU A 113 -20.01 -19.62 17.79
C GLU A 113 -19.03 -18.46 18.05
N ASN A 114 -17.90 -18.47 17.32
CA ASN A 114 -16.83 -17.47 17.43
C ASN A 114 -16.27 -17.31 18.86
N SER A 115 -16.30 -18.40 19.64
CA SER A 115 -15.88 -18.43 21.04
C SER A 115 -14.42 -18.00 21.26
N VAL A 116 -14.18 -17.22 22.32
CA VAL A 116 -12.84 -16.84 22.78
C VAL A 116 -12.09 -17.95 23.54
N ALA A 117 -12.71 -19.12 23.72
CA ALA A 117 -12.16 -20.22 24.51
C ALA A 117 -10.74 -20.62 24.08
N LYS A 118 -10.52 -20.79 22.77
CA LYS A 118 -9.23 -21.17 22.22
C LYS A 118 -8.14 -20.15 22.55
N LEU A 119 -8.45 -18.86 22.50
CA LEU A 119 -7.53 -17.77 22.85
C LEU A 119 -7.13 -17.84 24.33
N LEU A 120 -8.09 -18.15 25.20
CA LEU A 120 -7.89 -18.31 26.64
C LEU A 120 -7.37 -19.70 27.04
N GLY A 121 -7.23 -20.64 26.09
CA GLY A 121 -6.76 -22.00 26.32
C GLY A 121 -7.83 -23.01 26.78
N PHE A 122 -9.09 -22.60 26.88
CA PHE A 122 -10.22 -23.45 27.27
C PHE A 122 -10.77 -24.27 26.10
N ARG A 123 -11.45 -25.37 26.42
CA ARG A 123 -12.26 -26.13 25.46
C ARG A 123 -13.61 -25.45 25.21
N ASN A 124 -14.24 -25.76 24.08
CA ASN A 124 -15.56 -25.26 23.71
C ASN A 124 -16.66 -26.03 24.45
N VAL A 125 -16.70 -25.92 25.77
CA VAL A 125 -17.66 -26.57 26.65
C VAL A 125 -18.22 -25.58 27.67
N VAL A 126 -19.14 -26.04 28.51
CA VAL A 126 -19.71 -25.23 29.59
C VAL A 126 -18.85 -25.39 30.85
N TYR A 127 -18.50 -24.28 31.47
CA TYR A 127 -17.78 -24.21 32.75
C TYR A 127 -18.72 -23.71 33.83
N THR A 128 -18.91 -24.52 34.87
CA THR A 128 -19.91 -24.26 35.93
C THR A 128 -19.47 -23.18 36.92
N THR A 129 -20.43 -22.46 37.48
CA THR A 129 -20.19 -21.48 38.55
C THR A 129 -19.74 -22.14 39.86
N GLY A 130 -19.18 -21.33 40.78
CA GLY A 130 -18.83 -21.74 42.14
C GLY A 130 -17.43 -22.34 42.31
N VAL A 131 -16.68 -22.51 41.23
CA VAL A 131 -15.28 -22.95 41.26
C VAL A 131 -14.41 -22.09 40.35
N THR A 132 -13.10 -22.09 40.60
CA THR A 132 -12.12 -21.54 39.65
C THR A 132 -11.65 -22.66 38.74
N HIS A 133 -11.85 -22.51 37.44
CA HIS A 133 -11.40 -23.45 36.42
C HIS A 133 -10.01 -23.08 35.93
N GLU A 134 -9.16 -24.08 35.70
CA GLU A 134 -7.91 -23.90 34.97
C GLU A 134 -8.11 -24.40 33.53
N SER A 135 -7.60 -23.65 32.55
CA SER A 135 -7.70 -24.01 31.14
C SER A 135 -6.96 -25.31 30.82
N GLU A 136 -7.45 -26.06 29.82
CA GLU A 136 -6.82 -27.32 29.43
C GLU A 136 -5.49 -27.07 28.70
N ASN A 137 -5.41 -25.99 27.94
CA ASN A 137 -4.25 -25.57 27.17
C ASN A 137 -3.67 -24.25 27.70
N THR A 138 -2.46 -23.91 27.26
CA THR A 138 -1.83 -22.64 27.59
C THR A 138 -2.57 -21.47 26.95
N VAL A 139 -2.50 -20.29 27.58
CA VAL A 139 -3.07 -19.06 27.02
C VAL A 139 -2.35 -18.68 25.75
N ASN A 140 -3.11 -18.28 24.72
CA ASN A 140 -2.54 -17.83 23.45
C ASN A 140 -3.18 -16.51 23.01
N ILE A 141 -2.87 -15.44 23.75
CA ILE A 141 -3.28 -14.06 23.43
C ILE A 141 -2.34 -13.36 22.43
N MET A 142 -1.23 -13.99 22.05
CA MET A 142 -0.32 -13.49 21.02
C MET A 142 -0.64 -14.15 19.68
N LYS A 143 -1.40 -13.45 18.82
CA LYS A 143 -1.78 -13.99 17.51
C LYS A 143 -0.59 -14.11 16.54
N ALA A 144 0.36 -13.18 16.62
CA ALA A 144 1.54 -13.15 15.77
C ALA A 144 2.82 -13.26 16.60
N ASN A 145 3.66 -14.25 16.26
CA ASN A 145 4.94 -14.47 16.93
C ASN A 145 6.10 -13.72 16.25
N CYS A 146 5.95 -13.36 14.98
CA CYS A 146 6.98 -12.74 14.18
C CYS A 146 6.36 -11.67 13.25
N ILE A 147 7.05 -10.54 13.13
CA ILE A 147 6.82 -9.50 12.13
C ILE A 147 7.98 -9.62 11.13
N LYS A 148 7.62 -9.86 9.87
CA LYS A 148 8.57 -9.87 8.75
C LYS A 148 8.53 -8.53 8.04
N VAL A 149 9.69 -7.94 7.80
CA VAL A 149 9.84 -6.77 6.94
C VAL A 149 10.23 -7.27 5.57
N GLU A 150 9.40 -6.99 4.57
CA GLU A 150 9.62 -7.41 3.19
C GLU A 150 9.95 -6.22 2.29
N CYS A 151 10.80 -6.47 1.29
CA CYS A 151 11.16 -5.49 0.28
C CYS A 151 11.18 -6.16 -1.09
N ASN A 152 10.29 -5.72 -1.98
CA ASN A 152 10.15 -6.28 -3.32
C ASN A 152 11.33 -5.97 -4.26
N LEU A 153 12.27 -5.11 -3.85
CA LEU A 153 13.45 -4.74 -4.63
C LEU A 153 14.63 -5.69 -4.43
N ILE A 154 14.53 -6.68 -3.54
CA ILE A 154 15.67 -7.52 -3.17
C ILE A 154 15.72 -8.86 -3.89
N VAL A 155 16.93 -9.39 -4.02
CA VAL A 155 17.22 -10.80 -4.34
C VAL A 155 18.16 -11.41 -3.30
N GLY A 156 18.09 -12.73 -3.15
CA GLY A 156 19.01 -13.50 -2.30
C GLY A 156 18.52 -13.75 -0.87
N SER A 157 17.29 -13.35 -0.53
CA SER A 157 16.62 -13.86 0.67
C SER A 157 15.92 -15.19 0.38
N PHE A 158 15.91 -16.09 1.35
CA PHE A 158 15.29 -17.42 1.24
C PHE A 158 14.57 -17.76 2.55
N CYS A 159 13.37 -18.30 2.45
CA CYS A 159 12.60 -18.87 3.57
C CYS A 159 12.37 -20.36 3.26
N ASP A 160 12.83 -21.25 4.13
CA ASP A 160 12.70 -22.71 3.98
C ASP A 160 13.14 -23.26 2.61
N GLY A 161 14.20 -22.67 2.05
CA GLY A 161 14.77 -23.06 0.75
C GLY A 161 14.08 -22.44 -0.47
N ALA A 162 12.96 -21.74 -0.30
CA ALA A 162 12.31 -20.99 -1.36
C ALA A 162 12.78 -19.52 -1.36
N PRO A 163 12.93 -18.87 -2.53
CA PRO A 163 13.19 -17.43 -2.61
C PRO A 163 12.15 -16.61 -1.82
N SER A 164 12.62 -15.59 -1.12
CA SER A 164 11.82 -14.68 -0.29
C SER A 164 12.23 -13.24 -0.53
N GLN A 165 11.41 -12.31 -0.04
CA GLN A 165 11.66 -10.87 -0.04
C GLN A 165 11.84 -10.32 1.39
N THR A 166 11.92 -11.18 2.40
CA THR A 166 12.13 -10.78 3.79
C THR A 166 13.56 -10.27 4.00
N ILE A 167 13.70 -9.05 4.52
CA ILE A 167 14.97 -8.39 4.82
C ILE A 167 15.28 -8.29 6.31
N HIS A 168 14.26 -8.46 7.16
CA HIS A 168 14.41 -8.49 8.62
C HIS A 168 13.23 -9.23 9.25
N GLU A 169 13.49 -9.92 10.36
CA GLU A 169 12.48 -10.59 11.16
C GLU A 169 12.65 -10.17 12.63
N LEU A 170 11.54 -9.85 13.29
CA LEU A 170 11.52 -9.49 14.70
C LEU A 170 10.28 -10.07 15.38
N TYR A 171 10.31 -10.21 16.70
CA TYR A 171 9.12 -10.51 17.50
C TYR A 171 8.63 -9.24 18.20
N PRO A 172 7.31 -9.06 18.40
CA PRO A 172 6.79 -7.99 19.23
C PRO A 172 7.33 -8.15 20.66
N SER A 173 8.22 -7.24 21.07
CA SER A 173 8.89 -7.29 22.39
C SER A 173 8.20 -6.43 23.45
N VAL A 174 7.13 -5.72 23.07
CA VAL A 174 6.35 -4.81 23.92
C VAL A 174 4.88 -5.24 23.93
N PRO A 175 4.12 -4.97 25.00
CA PRO A 175 2.69 -5.27 25.06
C PRO A 175 1.88 -4.54 23.99
N ALA A 176 0.62 -4.94 23.81
CA ALA A 176 -0.33 -4.22 22.98
C ALA A 176 -0.43 -2.73 23.39
N GLY A 177 -0.52 -1.85 22.40
CA GLY A 177 -0.61 -0.39 22.58
C GLY A 177 0.73 0.35 22.73
N TYR A 178 1.85 -0.37 22.85
CA TYR A 178 3.18 0.25 22.93
C TYR A 178 3.86 0.35 21.56
N LYS A 179 4.81 1.28 21.44
CA LYS A 179 5.63 1.45 20.24
C LYS A 179 6.73 0.39 20.19
N ILE A 180 6.79 -0.33 19.06
CA ILE A 180 7.90 -1.19 18.68
C ILE A 180 8.94 -0.32 17.96
N VAL A 181 10.17 -0.33 18.48
CA VAL A 181 11.32 0.33 17.86
C VAL A 181 12.39 -0.72 17.66
N GLU A 182 12.62 -1.09 16.40
CA GLU A 182 13.57 -2.13 16.01
C GLU A 182 14.71 -1.51 15.21
N VAL A 183 15.93 -1.76 15.66
CA VAL A 183 17.16 -1.33 14.99
C VAL A 183 18.05 -2.56 14.84
N PRO A 184 18.22 -3.10 13.62
CA PRO A 184 19.07 -4.27 13.39
C PRO A 184 20.50 -4.01 13.87
N ARG A 185 20.99 -4.85 14.81
CA ARG A 185 22.36 -4.70 15.36
C ARG A 185 23.44 -4.92 14.31
N HIS A 186 23.17 -5.80 13.34
CA HIS A 186 24.05 -6.11 12.23
C HIS A 186 23.24 -5.98 10.94
N PRO A 187 23.32 -4.85 10.22
CA PRO A 187 22.60 -4.66 8.96
C PRO A 187 23.01 -5.72 7.94
N VAL A 188 22.02 -6.43 7.40
CA VAL A 188 22.21 -7.40 6.31
C VAL A 188 21.89 -6.72 4.99
N PHE A 189 22.84 -6.80 4.05
CA PHE A 189 22.74 -6.17 2.74
C PHE A 189 22.29 -7.17 1.68
N TYR A 190 21.20 -6.85 1.01
CA TYR A 190 20.65 -7.64 -0.10
C TYR A 190 20.91 -6.92 -1.41
N ARG A 191 21.26 -7.67 -2.45
CA ARG A 191 21.39 -7.09 -3.80
C ARG A 191 20.03 -6.67 -4.32
N LEU A 192 20.03 -5.57 -5.06
CA LEU A 192 18.83 -5.10 -5.75
C LEU A 192 18.53 -5.96 -6.98
N ASN A 193 17.26 -6.09 -7.33
CA ASN A 193 16.78 -6.74 -8.54
C ASN A 193 16.59 -5.76 -9.72
N THR A 194 16.84 -4.47 -9.49
CA THR A 194 16.69 -3.37 -10.46
C THR A 194 17.89 -2.42 -10.37
N THR A 195 18.17 -1.71 -11.45
CA THR A 195 19.14 -0.62 -11.54
C THR A 195 18.50 0.76 -11.45
N SER A 196 17.17 0.83 -11.41
CA SER A 196 16.41 2.07 -11.27
C SER A 196 15.33 1.86 -10.21
N ILE A 197 15.33 2.71 -9.18
CA ILE A 197 14.38 2.66 -8.07
C ILE A 197 13.30 3.72 -8.31
N SER A 198 12.10 3.26 -8.62
CA SER A 198 10.86 4.05 -8.75
C SER A 198 9.67 3.20 -8.29
N LYS A 199 8.50 3.81 -8.07
CA LYS A 199 7.28 3.04 -7.79
C LYS A 199 6.79 2.42 -9.10
N ASN A 200 6.96 1.11 -9.23
CA ASN A 200 6.16 0.31 -10.16
C ASN A 200 4.84 -0.06 -9.46
N MET A 201 3.87 0.87 -9.44
CA MET A 201 2.50 0.38 -9.65
C MET A 201 2.46 -0.07 -11.11
N ASP A 202 1.75 -1.16 -11.41
CA ASP A 202 1.29 -1.43 -12.76
C ASP A 202 0.81 -0.10 -13.34
N SER A 203 1.59 0.49 -14.24
CA SER A 203 1.21 1.75 -14.80
C SER A 203 -0.05 1.42 -15.60
N TYR A 204 -1.21 1.78 -15.08
CA TYR A 204 -2.30 2.16 -15.96
C TYR A 204 -1.80 3.39 -16.69
N THR A 205 -0.93 3.19 -17.68
CA THR A 205 -0.71 4.18 -18.72
C THR A 205 -2.06 4.27 -19.39
N LEU A 206 -2.86 5.25 -18.98
CA LEU A 206 -3.99 5.72 -19.75
C LEU A 206 -3.37 6.28 -21.02
N PRO A 207 -3.38 5.56 -22.17
CA PRO A 207 -2.64 6.02 -23.34
C PRO A 207 -3.23 7.33 -23.86
N CYS A 208 -4.48 7.64 -23.49
CA CYS A 208 -5.16 8.90 -23.75
C CYS A 208 -4.63 10.10 -22.95
N GLU A 209 -3.80 9.89 -21.92
CA GLU A 209 -3.14 10.94 -21.14
C GLU A 209 -1.60 10.88 -21.26
N SER A 210 -1.08 10.06 -22.17
CA SER A 210 0.34 10.02 -22.50
C SER A 210 0.73 11.20 -23.39
N PHE A 211 1.92 11.75 -23.19
CA PHE A 211 2.49 12.80 -24.05
C PHE A 211 3.88 12.44 -24.58
N LEU A 212 4.20 12.89 -25.79
CA LEU A 212 5.52 12.88 -26.41
C LEU A 212 6.21 14.21 -26.11
N TYR A 213 7.36 14.14 -25.44
CA TYR A 213 8.21 15.32 -25.23
C TYR A 213 9.24 15.41 -26.35
N ILE A 214 9.22 16.52 -27.09
CA ILE A 214 10.16 16.80 -28.18
C ILE A 214 10.87 18.11 -27.87
N GLU A 215 12.20 18.04 -27.80
CA GLU A 215 13.08 19.20 -27.64
C GLU A 215 14.11 19.20 -28.77
N GLY A 216 14.33 20.37 -29.36
CA GLY A 216 15.28 20.53 -30.46
C GLY A 216 15.64 21.98 -30.71
N ASN A 217 16.79 22.17 -31.35
CA ASN A 217 17.26 23.49 -31.78
C ASN A 217 16.87 23.73 -33.24
N VAL A 218 16.20 24.84 -33.50
CA VAL A 218 15.88 25.27 -34.88
C VAL A 218 16.94 26.25 -35.34
N GLN A 219 17.68 25.89 -36.39
CA GLN A 219 18.65 26.79 -37.02
C GLN A 219 17.98 27.56 -38.15
N LYS A 220 17.92 28.88 -38.02
CA LYS A 220 17.43 29.76 -39.09
C LYS A 220 18.41 29.76 -40.28
N PRO A 221 17.95 29.45 -41.51
CA PRO A 221 18.76 29.58 -42.71
C PRO A 221 19.24 31.03 -42.94
N SER A 222 20.47 31.21 -43.42
CA SER A 222 21.08 32.53 -43.62
C SER A 222 20.37 33.40 -44.65
N ASP A 223 19.62 32.79 -45.56
CA ASP A 223 18.85 33.42 -46.64
C ASP A 223 17.38 33.67 -46.27
N ALA A 224 16.92 33.25 -45.09
CA ALA A 224 15.54 33.44 -44.66
C ALA A 224 15.26 34.90 -44.25
N VAL A 225 14.28 35.52 -44.93
CA VAL A 225 13.78 36.87 -44.62
C VAL A 225 12.61 36.75 -43.63
N GLY A 226 12.67 37.45 -42.49
CA GLY A 226 11.65 37.41 -41.43
C GLY A 226 11.90 36.36 -40.34
N ASP A 227 11.00 36.26 -39.36
CA ASP A 227 11.11 35.29 -38.27
C ASP A 227 10.77 33.87 -38.74
N VAL A 228 11.45 32.86 -38.17
CA VAL A 228 11.09 31.45 -38.39
C VAL A 228 10.02 31.09 -37.37
N ARG A 229 8.94 30.44 -37.80
CA ARG A 229 7.82 30.01 -36.95
C ARG A 229 7.41 28.60 -37.35
N PHE A 230 6.84 27.85 -36.41
CA PHE A 230 6.18 26.59 -36.73
C PHE A 230 4.80 26.88 -37.32
N SER A 231 4.41 26.12 -38.35
CA SER A 231 3.01 26.04 -38.75
C SER A 231 2.20 25.37 -37.64
N ASN A 232 0.87 25.51 -37.68
CA ASN A 232 0.00 24.74 -36.79
C ASN A 232 0.37 23.26 -36.88
N ASN A 233 0.54 22.63 -35.71
CA ASN A 233 0.95 21.24 -35.58
C ASN A 233 2.33 20.91 -36.21
N GLY A 234 3.22 21.89 -36.33
CA GLY A 234 4.46 21.81 -37.12
C GLY A 234 5.37 20.63 -36.76
N LEU A 235 5.45 20.24 -35.48
CA LEU A 235 6.28 19.10 -35.07
C LEU A 235 5.69 17.74 -35.47
N ALA A 236 4.36 17.61 -35.53
CA ALA A 236 3.72 16.38 -36.00
C ALA A 236 4.07 16.06 -37.47
N PHE A 237 4.52 17.04 -38.26
CA PHE A 237 5.02 16.83 -39.62
C PHE A 237 6.42 16.23 -39.69
N LEU A 238 7.17 16.17 -38.58
CA LEU A 238 8.45 15.46 -38.52
C LEU A 238 8.27 13.95 -38.66
N PHE A 239 7.10 13.44 -38.31
CA PHE A 239 6.81 12.01 -38.33
C PHE A 239 6.14 11.61 -39.65
N SER A 240 6.74 10.64 -40.34
CA SER A 240 6.10 9.98 -41.49
C SER A 240 5.08 8.93 -41.04
N GLU A 241 5.27 8.35 -39.85
CA GLU A 241 4.43 7.30 -39.29
C GLU A 241 4.62 7.21 -37.77
N ILE A 242 3.53 7.03 -37.03
CA ILE A 242 3.54 6.71 -35.59
C ILE A 242 2.81 5.38 -35.41
N ARG A 243 3.43 4.46 -34.65
CA ARG A 243 2.87 3.15 -34.30
C ARG A 243 2.80 3.01 -32.79
N TYR A 244 1.67 2.53 -32.30
CA TYR A 244 1.49 2.14 -30.92
C TYR A 244 1.50 0.62 -30.85
N GLU A 245 2.46 0.05 -30.11
CA GLU A 245 2.62 -1.39 -29.97
C GLU A 245 2.57 -1.80 -28.50
N ILE A 246 1.87 -2.90 -28.19
CA ILE A 246 1.89 -3.54 -26.86
C ILE A 246 2.44 -4.94 -27.04
N ASN A 247 3.52 -5.27 -26.31
CA ASN A 247 4.20 -6.57 -26.39
C ASN A 247 4.58 -6.99 -27.83
N GLY A 248 5.00 -6.02 -28.66
CA GLY A 248 5.36 -6.24 -30.06
C GLY A 248 4.16 -6.46 -31.00
N ILE A 249 2.93 -6.25 -30.52
CA ILE A 249 1.71 -6.27 -31.33
C ILE A 249 1.31 -4.82 -31.64
N GLU A 250 1.24 -4.47 -32.92
CA GLU A 250 0.72 -3.18 -33.39
C GLU A 250 -0.77 -3.05 -33.03
N ILE A 251 -1.08 -2.10 -32.16
CA ILE A 251 -2.43 -1.75 -31.72
C ILE A 251 -3.02 -0.66 -32.61
N GLN A 252 -2.21 0.34 -32.95
CA GLN A 252 -2.61 1.44 -33.82
C GLN A 252 -1.45 1.92 -34.66
N LYS A 253 -1.80 2.37 -35.86
CA LYS A 253 -0.87 2.95 -36.82
C LYS A 253 -1.47 4.18 -37.46
N LEU A 254 -0.72 5.28 -37.41
CA LEU A 254 -1.07 6.53 -38.07
C LEU A 254 0.03 6.92 -39.05
N LYS A 255 -0.32 6.95 -40.33
CA LYS A 255 0.56 7.47 -41.38
C LYS A 255 0.35 8.97 -41.54
N SER A 256 1.44 9.70 -41.73
CA SER A 256 1.42 11.17 -41.88
C SER A 256 0.61 11.86 -40.75
N PRO A 257 0.98 11.65 -39.48
CA PRO A 257 0.28 12.24 -38.33
C PRO A 257 0.09 13.74 -38.46
N GLY A 258 1.09 14.50 -38.94
CA GLY A 258 0.95 15.96 -39.16
C GLY A 258 -0.22 16.35 -40.07
N VAL A 259 -0.40 15.65 -41.20
CA VAL A 259 -1.50 15.93 -42.16
C VAL A 259 -2.85 15.55 -41.57
N SER A 260 -2.95 14.34 -41.02
CA SER A 260 -4.22 13.77 -40.56
C SER A 260 -4.78 14.50 -39.33
N SER A 261 -3.92 14.83 -38.36
CA SER A 261 -4.33 15.58 -37.17
C SER A 261 -4.59 17.06 -37.47
N CYS A 262 -3.85 17.69 -38.40
CA CYS A 262 -4.18 19.01 -38.91
C CYS A 262 -5.56 19.06 -39.55
N LEU A 263 -5.87 18.10 -40.44
CA LEU A 263 -7.16 18.05 -41.11
C LEU A 263 -8.30 17.89 -40.11
N LYS A 264 -8.13 17.02 -39.09
CA LYS A 264 -9.10 16.88 -38.01
C LYS A 264 -9.29 18.19 -37.25
N ALA A 265 -8.20 18.88 -36.93
CA ALA A 265 -8.27 20.14 -36.20
C ALA A 265 -9.01 21.23 -36.99
N TYR A 266 -8.69 21.42 -38.27
CA TYR A 266 -9.39 22.37 -39.13
C TYR A 266 -10.87 22.03 -39.35
N CYS A 267 -11.22 20.75 -39.46
CA CYS A 267 -12.59 20.34 -39.79
C CYS A 267 -13.49 20.12 -38.58
N SER A 268 -12.95 19.92 -37.38
CA SER A 268 -13.72 19.42 -36.24
C SER A 268 -13.57 20.22 -34.95
N TYR A 269 -12.53 21.04 -34.80
CA TYR A 269 -12.32 21.81 -33.57
C TYR A 269 -12.95 23.20 -33.66
N THR A 270 -13.60 23.58 -32.57
CA THR A 270 -14.07 24.96 -32.37
C THR A 270 -12.90 25.84 -31.92
N PRO A 271 -13.00 27.17 -32.04
CA PRO A 271 -11.99 28.07 -31.49
C PRO A 271 -11.66 27.82 -30.01
N ASN A 272 -12.64 27.38 -29.21
CA ASN A 272 -12.42 27.02 -27.81
C ASN A 272 -11.59 25.73 -27.65
N ASP A 273 -11.75 24.76 -28.54
CA ASP A 273 -10.95 23.53 -28.51
C ASP A 273 -9.49 23.83 -28.88
N LEU A 274 -9.27 24.73 -29.84
CA LEU A 274 -7.93 25.15 -30.28
C LEU A 274 -7.14 25.86 -29.18
N ASN A 275 -7.81 26.60 -28.29
CA ASN A 275 -7.17 27.19 -27.11
C ASN A 275 -6.53 26.14 -26.18
N THR A 276 -6.97 24.89 -26.24
CA THR A 276 -6.36 23.79 -25.46
C THR A 276 -5.15 23.15 -26.16
N LEU A 277 -4.93 23.48 -27.44
CA LEU A 277 -3.87 22.93 -28.30
C LEU A 277 -2.70 23.89 -28.50
N GLY A 278 -2.55 24.89 -27.63
CA GLY A 278 -1.43 25.84 -27.69
C GLY A 278 -0.05 25.16 -27.66
N ASN A 279 0.07 24.01 -26.97
CA ASN A 279 1.28 23.20 -26.99
C ASN A 279 1.59 22.66 -28.39
N CYS A 280 0.61 22.36 -29.23
CA CYS A 280 0.80 21.90 -30.61
C CYS A 280 0.95 23.07 -31.61
N ALA A 281 1.31 24.26 -31.12
CA ALA A 281 1.38 25.50 -31.90
C ALA A 281 0.05 25.80 -32.62
N TRP A 282 -1.10 25.59 -31.97
CA TRP A 282 -2.38 26.06 -32.50
C TRP A 282 -2.74 27.41 -31.90
N ASP A 283 -3.12 28.35 -32.77
CA ASP A 283 -3.76 29.59 -32.40
C ASP A 283 -5.25 29.54 -32.78
N SER A 284 -6.10 30.10 -31.91
CA SER A 284 -7.53 30.20 -32.16
C SER A 284 -7.88 31.35 -33.12
N GLU A 285 -6.99 32.34 -33.27
CA GLU A 285 -7.19 33.50 -34.15
C GLU A 285 -6.94 33.15 -35.63
N MET A 286 -6.14 32.11 -35.91
CA MET A 286 -5.80 31.60 -37.26
C MET A 286 -5.41 32.73 -38.24
N ASP A 287 -4.55 33.64 -37.81
CA ASP A 287 -4.18 34.83 -38.56
C ASP A 287 -2.72 34.78 -39.06
N GLY A 288 -2.26 35.86 -39.69
CA GLY A 288 -0.90 35.93 -40.24
C GLY A 288 0.22 35.98 -39.20
N GLU A 289 -0.10 36.13 -37.91
CA GLU A 289 0.83 36.25 -36.79
C GLU A 289 0.88 35.01 -35.88
N ASP A 290 0.26 33.91 -36.31
CA ASP A 290 0.21 32.63 -35.61
C ASP A 290 1.61 32.15 -35.14
N ASN A 291 1.66 31.58 -33.92
CA ASN A 291 2.79 30.85 -33.33
C ASN A 291 4.09 31.64 -33.10
N LYS A 292 4.06 32.97 -33.18
CA LYS A 292 5.24 33.83 -32.94
C LYS A 292 5.90 33.64 -31.58
N ASN A 293 5.15 33.24 -30.55
CA ASN A 293 5.63 33.04 -29.18
C ASN A 293 5.99 31.58 -28.87
N PHE A 294 5.85 30.69 -29.85
CA PHE A 294 6.05 29.26 -29.65
C PHE A 294 7.54 28.86 -29.58
N MET A 295 8.42 29.74 -30.06
CA MET A 295 9.86 29.62 -29.91
C MET A 295 10.39 30.82 -29.13
N THR A 296 11.03 30.56 -28.00
CA THR A 296 11.85 31.55 -27.29
C THR A 296 13.31 31.12 -27.40
N ASP A 297 14.18 32.02 -27.87
CA ASP A 297 15.63 31.79 -27.96
C ASP A 297 16.07 30.55 -28.77
N ASN A 298 15.37 30.21 -29.85
CA ASN A 298 15.59 29.05 -30.75
C ASN A 298 15.40 27.67 -30.10
N VAL A 299 14.79 27.60 -28.92
CA VAL A 299 14.43 26.36 -28.24
C VAL A 299 12.92 26.17 -28.30
N ALA A 300 12.47 25.03 -28.83
CA ALA A 300 11.07 24.62 -28.77
C ALA A 300 10.90 23.58 -27.65
N LEU A 301 10.00 23.89 -26.70
CA LEU A 301 9.62 22.99 -25.61
C LEU A 301 8.19 22.53 -25.83
N LEU A 302 7.99 21.24 -26.04
CA LEU A 302 6.68 20.70 -26.35
C LEU A 302 6.35 19.49 -25.47
N LYS A 303 5.20 19.56 -24.79
CA LYS A 303 4.52 18.42 -24.17
C LYS A 303 3.30 18.12 -25.04
N GLU A 304 3.40 17.11 -25.90
CA GLU A 304 2.35 16.72 -26.85
C GLU A 304 1.56 15.52 -26.36
#